data_AF-A0A6L8RJ79-F1
#
_entry.id   AF-A0A6L8RJ79-F1
#
_cell.length_a   1.000
_cell.length_b   1.000
_cell.length_c   1.000
_cell.angle_alpha   90.00
_cell.angle_beta   90.00
_cell.angle_gamma   90.00
#
_symmetry.space_group_name_H-M   'P 1'
#
loop_
_entity.id
_entity.type
_entity.pdbx_description
1 polymer ?
#
loop_
_entity_poly.entity_id
_entity_poly.type
_entity_poly.pdbx_seq_one_letter_code
_entity_poly.pdbx_strand_id
1 'polypeptide(L)'
;MFHRTHDELKQLGAATTTSEIMQQPELWRDTFLIYRNQLDDIETFLSDARSMADGRLVVIFTGAGTSDYVGDTCAPYLRHAGDTSRYEFKSIATTDIVSAPLDFVNPDEPTLLVSFARSGNSPESLAAIEVVRKCVKQAKFLNITCAPNGKLAVKSAADPDSHTVLIPRANDGGFAMTGSYTCMELLATLIFDDASINQKESWVSIAAEMGEQVILREHEIAAFLDDDFNRVTYLGSGSFGGLAQEAQLKILELAHGLIATSYDTSMGYRHGPKSFVDSKTLVFVFVSENEYTRQYDLDILNEIDHDNIAQKVIAIQQKSDNPYSGISFTFDSAERLPESYLALPFVMVAQTVALLNSIRVGNTPDTPSPNGTVNRVVKGVTIHPFNA
;
A
#
# COMPACT_ATOMS: atom_id res chain seq x y z
N MET A 1 -21.42 0.24 8.33
CA MET A 1 -20.76 -0.97 7.83
C MET A 1 -20.15 -1.75 8.97
N PHE A 2 -19.20 -1.17 9.73
CA PHE A 2 -18.46 -1.86 10.79
C PHE A 2 -19.31 -2.23 12.01
N HIS A 3 -20.44 -1.54 12.22
CA HIS A 3 -21.40 -1.86 13.30
C HIS A 3 -22.51 -2.83 12.88
N ARG A 4 -22.52 -3.31 11.61
CA ARG A 4 -23.50 -4.29 11.16
C ARG A 4 -23.17 -5.68 11.72
N THR A 5 -24.19 -6.49 11.92
CA THR A 5 -24.03 -7.90 12.30
C THR A 5 -23.42 -8.70 11.16
N HIS A 6 -22.79 -9.84 11.50
CA HIS A 6 -22.20 -10.75 10.51
C HIS A 6 -23.20 -11.22 9.44
N ASP A 7 -24.45 -11.49 9.84
CA ASP A 7 -25.49 -11.94 8.91
C ASP A 7 -25.95 -10.83 7.95
N GLU A 8 -26.02 -9.58 8.42
CA GLU A 8 -26.28 -8.43 7.53
C GLU A 8 -25.14 -8.23 6.53
N LEU A 9 -23.88 -8.36 6.97
CA LEU A 9 -22.72 -8.24 6.08
C LEU A 9 -22.66 -9.36 5.05
N LYS A 10 -23.05 -10.59 5.41
CA LYS A 10 -23.17 -11.71 4.46
C LYS A 10 -24.20 -11.44 3.38
N GLN A 11 -25.36 -10.88 3.74
CA GLN A 11 -26.40 -10.52 2.77
C GLN A 11 -25.92 -9.46 1.78
N LEU A 12 -25.04 -8.56 2.22
CA LEU A 12 -24.40 -7.54 1.39
C LEU A 12 -23.17 -8.05 0.61
N GLY A 13 -22.76 -9.31 0.81
CA GLY A 13 -21.53 -9.85 0.23
C GLY A 13 -20.27 -9.08 0.65
N ALA A 14 -20.25 -8.59 1.90
CA ALA A 14 -19.22 -7.71 2.43
C ALA A 14 -18.57 -8.22 3.73
N ALA A 15 -18.93 -9.42 4.20
CA ALA A 15 -18.51 -9.92 5.51
C ALA A 15 -16.98 -10.09 5.61
N THR A 16 -16.35 -10.60 4.56
CA THR A 16 -14.91 -10.87 4.55
C THR A 16 -14.12 -9.56 4.49
N THR A 17 -14.37 -8.73 3.49
CA THR A 17 -13.66 -7.47 3.26
C THR A 17 -13.83 -6.51 4.44
N THR A 18 -15.04 -6.44 5.03
CA THR A 18 -15.29 -5.62 6.22
C THR A 18 -14.47 -6.10 7.42
N SER A 19 -14.47 -7.40 7.70
CA SER A 19 -13.67 -7.97 8.79
C SER A 19 -12.18 -7.76 8.59
N GLU A 20 -11.70 -7.87 7.35
CA GLU A 20 -10.30 -7.70 7.01
C GLU A 20 -9.82 -6.26 7.17
N ILE A 21 -10.67 -5.28 6.83
CA ILE A 21 -10.37 -3.86 7.08
C ILE A 21 -10.32 -3.59 8.60
N MET A 22 -11.32 -4.08 9.35
CA MET A 22 -11.45 -3.82 10.79
C MET A 22 -10.31 -4.42 11.63
N GLN A 23 -9.71 -5.54 11.21
CA GLN A 23 -8.65 -6.18 11.98
C GLN A 23 -7.27 -5.50 11.83
N GLN A 24 -7.10 -4.58 10.88
CA GLN A 24 -5.79 -3.99 10.57
C GLN A 24 -5.04 -3.38 11.77
N PRO A 25 -5.67 -2.61 12.68
CA PRO A 25 -4.99 -2.12 13.88
C PRO A 25 -4.35 -3.23 14.74
N GLU A 26 -5.01 -4.37 14.87
CA GLU A 26 -4.46 -5.54 15.57
C GLU A 26 -3.34 -6.18 14.74
N LEU A 27 -3.54 -6.32 13.42
CA LEU A 27 -2.53 -6.88 12.53
C LEU A 27 -1.24 -6.06 12.50
N TRP A 28 -1.30 -4.73 12.63
CA TRP A 28 -0.10 -3.89 12.67
C TRP A 28 0.73 -4.14 13.94
N ARG A 29 0.07 -4.25 15.09
CA ARG A 29 0.72 -4.62 16.36
C ARG A 29 1.35 -6.02 16.25
N ASP A 30 0.62 -6.98 15.68
CA ASP A 30 1.15 -8.32 15.41
C ASP A 30 2.34 -8.31 14.44
N THR A 31 2.29 -7.48 13.40
CA THR A 31 3.38 -7.33 12.41
C THR A 31 4.64 -6.80 13.07
N PHE A 32 4.51 -5.84 14.00
CA PHE A 32 5.64 -5.40 14.80
C PHE A 32 6.22 -6.53 15.67
N LEU A 33 5.38 -7.38 16.27
CA LEU A 33 5.85 -8.54 17.03
C LEU A 33 6.57 -9.57 16.12
N ILE A 34 6.06 -9.79 14.91
CA ILE A 34 6.69 -10.65 13.88
C ILE A 34 8.08 -10.12 13.53
N TYR A 35 8.19 -8.81 13.27
CA TYR A 35 9.47 -8.13 13.01
C TYR A 35 10.43 -8.30 14.19
N ARG A 36 9.99 -7.96 15.40
CA ARG A 36 10.83 -8.02 16.60
C ARG A 36 11.35 -9.42 16.88
N ASN A 37 10.50 -10.44 16.70
CA ASN A 37 10.86 -11.83 16.98
C ASN A 37 11.81 -12.43 15.92
N GLN A 38 11.89 -11.84 14.72
CA GLN A 38 12.76 -12.28 13.63
C GLN A 38 13.93 -11.32 13.37
N LEU A 39 14.11 -10.31 14.22
CA LEU A 39 15.06 -9.23 13.98
C LEU A 39 16.49 -9.74 13.75
N ASP A 40 16.96 -10.68 14.58
CA ASP A 40 18.31 -11.24 14.47
C ASP A 40 18.51 -12.00 13.15
N ASP A 41 17.50 -12.75 12.71
CA ASP A 41 17.55 -13.51 11.45
C ASP A 41 17.54 -12.57 10.24
N ILE A 42 16.70 -11.52 10.30
CA ILE A 42 16.62 -10.48 9.27
C ILE A 42 17.95 -9.73 9.17
N GLU A 43 18.52 -9.29 10.29
CA GLU A 43 19.80 -8.56 10.29
C GLU A 43 20.97 -9.43 9.83
N THR A 44 20.95 -10.71 10.18
CA THR A 44 21.95 -11.67 9.68
C THR A 44 21.87 -11.79 8.16
N PHE A 45 20.66 -11.96 7.62
CA PHE A 45 20.43 -12.04 6.17
C PHE A 45 20.79 -10.74 5.44
N LEU A 46 20.39 -9.59 5.99
CA LEU A 46 20.74 -8.29 5.42
C LEU A 46 22.24 -8.03 5.49
N SER A 47 22.94 -8.48 6.54
CA SER A 47 24.39 -8.38 6.63
C SER A 47 25.09 -9.19 5.55
N ASP A 48 24.61 -10.40 5.28
CA ASP A 48 25.10 -11.24 4.19
C ASP A 48 24.84 -10.58 2.83
N ALA A 49 23.62 -10.04 2.62
CA ALA A 49 23.28 -9.32 1.39
C ALA A 49 24.13 -8.06 1.17
N ARG A 50 24.38 -7.27 2.22
CA ARG A 50 25.25 -6.10 2.15
C ARG A 50 26.69 -6.45 1.77
N SER A 51 27.17 -7.63 2.14
CA SER A 51 28.53 -8.07 1.80
C SER A 51 28.75 -8.29 0.30
N MET A 52 27.67 -8.37 -0.51
CA MET A 52 27.75 -8.44 -1.97
C MET A 52 28.19 -7.12 -2.62
N ALA A 53 28.11 -5.99 -1.90
CA ALA A 53 28.37 -4.66 -2.41
C ALA A 53 29.58 -3.98 -1.73
N ASP A 54 30.47 -3.40 -2.52
CA ASP A 54 31.55 -2.51 -2.03
C ASP A 54 31.04 -1.09 -1.68
N GLY A 55 29.78 -0.79 -2.02
CA GLY A 55 29.11 0.49 -1.78
C GLY A 55 27.68 0.27 -1.30
N ARG A 56 26.72 1.04 -1.84
CA ARG A 56 25.30 0.83 -1.50
C ARG A 56 24.78 -0.45 -2.16
N LEU A 57 24.07 -1.26 -1.39
CA LEU A 57 23.27 -2.36 -1.89
C LEU A 57 21.97 -1.80 -2.51
N VAL A 58 21.66 -2.21 -3.74
CA VAL A 58 20.40 -1.81 -4.37
C VAL A 58 19.28 -2.68 -3.79
N VAL A 59 18.29 -2.04 -3.17
CA VAL A 59 17.10 -2.69 -2.62
C VAL A 59 15.93 -2.41 -3.56
N ILE A 60 15.44 -3.44 -4.24
CA ILE A 60 14.29 -3.34 -5.14
C ILE A 60 13.08 -3.94 -4.44
N PHE A 61 12.14 -3.07 -4.07
CA PHE A 61 10.80 -3.44 -3.65
C PHE A 61 9.97 -3.83 -4.86
N THR A 62 9.38 -5.04 -4.85
CA THR A 62 8.68 -5.55 -6.03
C THR A 62 7.41 -6.32 -5.67
N GLY A 63 6.36 -6.12 -6.46
CA GLY A 63 5.09 -6.83 -6.36
C GLY A 63 4.26 -6.70 -7.65
N ALA A 64 3.00 -7.13 -7.64
CA ALA A 64 2.06 -6.91 -8.74
C ALA A 64 0.75 -6.31 -8.21
N GLY A 65 0.21 -5.32 -8.93
CA GLY A 65 -1.01 -4.60 -8.49
C GLY A 65 -0.78 -3.95 -7.13
N THR A 66 -1.71 -4.13 -6.18
CA THR A 66 -1.54 -3.61 -4.81
C THR A 66 -0.22 -4.02 -4.13
N SER A 67 0.35 -5.19 -4.44
CA SER A 67 1.65 -5.58 -3.89
C SER A 67 2.82 -4.74 -4.42
N ASP A 68 2.70 -4.17 -5.62
CA ASP A 68 3.67 -3.22 -6.18
C ASP A 68 3.66 -1.90 -5.41
N TYR A 69 2.45 -1.40 -5.13
CA TYR A 69 2.24 -0.10 -4.47
C TYR A 69 2.74 -0.07 -3.02
N VAL A 70 3.07 -1.24 -2.45
CA VAL A 70 3.82 -1.35 -1.19
C VAL A 70 5.16 -0.63 -1.33
N GLY A 71 5.91 -0.93 -2.39
CA GLY A 71 7.20 -0.31 -2.69
C GLY A 71 7.06 1.18 -3.02
N ASP A 72 6.05 1.55 -3.79
CA ASP A 72 5.79 2.96 -4.16
C ASP A 72 5.47 3.82 -2.95
N THR A 73 4.92 3.21 -1.89
CA THR A 73 4.60 3.89 -0.63
C THR A 73 5.81 3.94 0.29
N CYS A 74 6.51 2.83 0.56
CA CYS A 74 7.59 2.83 1.55
C CYS A 74 8.93 3.37 1.02
N ALA A 75 9.25 3.18 -0.27
CA ALA A 75 10.56 3.56 -0.80
C ALA A 75 10.87 5.07 -0.72
N PRO A 76 9.94 6.01 -1.03
CA PRO A 76 10.21 7.44 -0.90
C PRO A 76 10.53 7.85 0.54
N TYR A 77 9.85 7.27 1.53
CA TYR A 77 10.12 7.49 2.96
C TYR A 77 11.50 6.97 3.36
N LEU A 78 11.82 5.72 2.98
CA LEU A 78 13.10 5.09 3.32
C LEU A 78 14.32 5.80 2.72
N ARG A 79 14.16 6.59 1.65
CA ARG A 79 15.22 7.44 1.09
C ARG A 79 15.67 8.58 2.01
N HIS A 80 14.94 8.87 3.09
CA HIS A 80 15.37 9.83 4.11
C HIS A 80 15.35 9.26 5.53
N ALA A 81 14.62 8.17 5.76
CA ALA A 81 14.49 7.54 7.08
C ALA A 81 15.32 6.25 7.29
N GLY A 82 15.82 5.62 6.22
CA GLY A 82 16.68 4.43 6.32
C GLY A 82 18.18 4.74 6.16
N ASP A 83 19.04 3.72 6.34
CA ASP A 83 20.49 3.84 6.16
C ASP A 83 20.88 4.01 4.67
N THR A 84 20.75 5.22 4.16
CA THR A 84 21.08 5.57 2.77
C THR A 84 22.57 5.53 2.46
N SER A 85 23.43 5.35 3.47
CA SER A 85 24.85 5.06 3.26
C SER A 85 25.08 3.61 2.83
N ARG A 86 24.17 2.71 3.20
CA ARG A 86 24.22 1.28 2.88
C ARG A 86 23.25 0.85 1.79
N TYR A 87 22.14 1.56 1.63
CA TYR A 87 21.07 1.12 0.73
C TYR A 87 20.67 2.19 -0.29
N GLU A 88 20.29 1.71 -1.48
CA GLU A 88 19.58 2.48 -2.48
C GLU A 88 18.20 1.87 -2.73
N PHE A 89 17.13 2.57 -2.34
CA PHE A 89 15.76 2.07 -2.40
C PHE A 89 15.06 2.40 -3.73
N LYS A 90 14.64 1.36 -4.45
CA LYS A 90 13.87 1.42 -5.69
C LYS A 90 12.54 0.66 -5.52
N SER A 91 11.49 1.13 -6.20
CA SER A 91 10.23 0.41 -6.36
C SER A 91 10.09 0.05 -7.83
N ILE A 92 9.97 -1.24 -8.13
CA ILE A 92 9.88 -1.74 -9.51
C ILE A 92 8.95 -2.94 -9.53
N ALA A 93 7.87 -2.85 -10.31
CA ALA A 93 6.87 -3.89 -10.41
C ALA A 93 7.45 -5.21 -10.93
N THR A 94 6.96 -6.33 -10.42
CA THR A 94 7.25 -7.65 -10.98
C THR A 94 6.80 -7.74 -12.45
N THR A 95 5.72 -7.04 -12.82
CA THR A 95 5.21 -6.96 -14.19
C THR A 95 6.19 -6.28 -15.13
N ASP A 96 7.00 -5.34 -14.63
CA ASP A 96 8.03 -4.62 -15.38
C ASP A 96 9.31 -5.45 -15.47
N ILE A 97 9.78 -5.98 -14.34
CA ILE A 97 10.96 -6.86 -14.28
C ILE A 97 10.79 -8.08 -15.20
N VAL A 98 9.62 -8.71 -15.21
CA VAL A 98 9.37 -9.92 -16.01
C VAL A 98 9.23 -9.60 -17.50
N SER A 99 8.67 -8.45 -17.85
CA SER A 99 8.40 -8.10 -19.26
C SER A 99 9.60 -7.47 -19.98
N ALA A 100 10.42 -6.69 -19.27
CA ALA A 100 11.58 -5.99 -19.84
C ALA A 100 12.74 -5.89 -18.84
N PRO A 101 13.33 -7.02 -18.38
CA PRO A 101 14.27 -7.02 -17.26
C PRO A 101 15.46 -6.08 -17.40
N LEU A 102 16.03 -5.97 -18.61
CA LEU A 102 17.22 -5.17 -18.86
C LEU A 102 16.96 -3.64 -18.81
N ASP A 103 15.70 -3.21 -18.86
CA ASP A 103 15.33 -1.80 -18.71
C ASP A 103 15.23 -1.39 -17.23
N PHE A 104 15.00 -2.36 -16.34
CA PHE A 104 14.68 -2.11 -14.93
C PHE A 104 15.75 -2.61 -13.95
N VAL A 105 16.58 -3.58 -14.34
CA VAL A 105 17.56 -4.19 -13.45
C VAL A 105 18.93 -4.17 -14.11
N ASN A 106 19.93 -3.68 -13.37
CA ASN A 106 21.32 -3.62 -13.84
C ASN A 106 22.06 -4.94 -13.48
N PRO A 107 22.57 -5.70 -14.47
CA PRO A 107 23.29 -6.96 -14.22
C PRO A 107 24.51 -6.85 -13.29
N ASP A 108 25.14 -5.68 -13.24
CA ASP A 108 26.38 -5.43 -12.51
C ASP A 108 26.18 -4.86 -11.10
N GLU A 109 24.96 -4.44 -10.74
CA GLU A 109 24.64 -3.91 -9.41
C GLU A 109 24.22 -5.05 -8.46
N PRO A 110 24.94 -5.27 -7.34
CA PRO A 110 24.49 -6.18 -6.31
C PRO A 110 23.10 -5.78 -5.81
N THR A 111 22.18 -6.73 -5.83
CA THR A 111 20.75 -6.45 -5.66
C THR A 111 20.13 -7.31 -4.56
N LEU A 112 19.44 -6.67 -3.63
CA LEU A 112 18.47 -7.32 -2.76
C LEU A 112 17.07 -7.10 -3.34
N LEU A 113 16.44 -8.18 -3.82
CA LEU A 113 15.06 -8.13 -4.29
C LEU A 113 14.11 -8.43 -3.12
N VAL A 114 13.30 -7.45 -2.74
CA VAL A 114 12.29 -7.57 -1.70
C VAL A 114 10.94 -7.83 -2.35
N SER A 115 10.49 -9.08 -2.33
CA SER A 115 9.27 -9.53 -3.04
C SER A 115 8.04 -9.55 -2.14
N PHE A 116 6.98 -8.86 -2.55
CA PHE A 116 5.69 -8.80 -1.87
C PHE A 116 4.64 -9.67 -2.56
N ALA A 117 3.96 -10.51 -1.80
CA ALA A 117 2.81 -11.26 -2.32
C ALA A 117 1.82 -11.66 -1.22
N ARG A 118 0.54 -11.30 -1.36
CA ARG A 118 -0.52 -11.78 -0.45
C ARG A 118 -0.67 -13.30 -0.52
N SER A 119 -0.91 -13.84 -1.73
CA SER A 119 -1.18 -15.27 -1.93
C SER A 119 0.08 -16.11 -2.17
N GLY A 120 1.22 -15.49 -2.47
CA GLY A 120 2.45 -16.16 -2.92
C GLY A 120 2.30 -16.99 -4.20
N ASN A 121 1.20 -16.82 -4.96
CA ASN A 121 0.85 -17.70 -6.08
C ASN A 121 0.82 -17.01 -7.45
N SER A 122 1.09 -15.70 -7.50
CA SER A 122 1.23 -14.97 -8.76
C SER A 122 2.39 -15.56 -9.57
N PRO A 123 2.18 -15.98 -10.84
CA PRO A 123 3.26 -16.41 -11.72
C PRO A 123 4.38 -15.37 -11.83
N GLU A 124 4.02 -14.09 -11.87
CA GLU A 124 4.93 -12.95 -12.00
C GLU A 124 5.88 -12.83 -10.80
N SER A 125 5.40 -13.07 -9.57
CA SER A 125 6.26 -13.02 -8.38
C SER A 125 7.40 -14.04 -8.43
N LEU A 126 7.09 -15.27 -8.85
CA LEU A 126 8.12 -16.31 -9.01
C LEU A 126 9.01 -16.02 -10.22
N ALA A 127 8.43 -15.53 -11.32
CA ALA A 127 9.17 -15.21 -12.52
C ALA A 127 10.18 -14.07 -12.29
N ALA A 128 9.82 -13.04 -11.52
CA ALA A 128 10.72 -11.94 -11.20
C ALA A 128 11.97 -12.41 -10.47
N ILE A 129 11.82 -13.30 -9.48
CA ILE A 129 12.96 -13.93 -8.77
C ILE A 129 13.86 -14.70 -9.75
N GLU A 130 13.27 -15.53 -10.62
CA GLU A 130 14.04 -16.31 -11.60
C GLU A 130 14.75 -15.42 -12.62
N VAL A 131 14.09 -14.35 -13.07
CA VAL A 131 14.65 -13.39 -14.03
C VAL A 131 15.80 -12.61 -13.40
N VAL A 132 15.62 -12.07 -12.19
CA VAL A 132 16.69 -11.37 -11.46
C VAL A 132 17.85 -12.30 -11.16
N ARG A 133 17.59 -13.56 -10.76
CA ARG A 133 18.64 -14.57 -10.54
C ARG A 133 19.48 -14.83 -11.80
N LYS A 134 18.88 -14.78 -12.99
CA LYS A 134 19.60 -14.96 -14.26
C LYS A 134 20.30 -13.68 -14.72
N CYS A 135 19.69 -12.53 -14.45
CA CYS A 135 20.13 -11.25 -15.00
C CYS A 135 21.21 -10.58 -14.14
N VAL A 136 21.14 -10.71 -12.82
CA VAL A 136 22.03 -10.02 -11.87
C VAL A 136 23.09 -10.97 -11.35
N LYS A 137 24.35 -10.54 -11.40
CA LYS A 137 25.50 -11.35 -11.01
C LYS A 137 25.49 -11.74 -9.53
N GLN A 138 25.02 -10.84 -8.67
CA GLN A 138 24.93 -11.03 -7.22
C GLN A 138 23.55 -10.58 -6.74
N ALA A 139 22.70 -11.53 -6.39
CA ALA A 139 21.35 -11.24 -5.93
C ALA A 139 20.97 -12.08 -4.71
N LYS A 140 20.21 -11.48 -3.80
CA LYS A 140 19.51 -12.16 -2.70
C LYS A 140 18.04 -11.75 -2.67
N PHE A 141 17.22 -12.58 -2.04
CA PHE A 141 15.77 -12.49 -2.12
C PHE A 141 15.15 -12.44 -0.72
N LEU A 142 14.62 -11.28 -0.33
CA LEU A 142 13.81 -11.14 0.88
C LEU A 142 12.34 -11.25 0.49
N ASN A 143 11.66 -12.30 0.91
CA ASN A 143 10.24 -12.51 0.59
C ASN A 143 9.38 -12.10 1.78
N ILE A 144 8.47 -11.15 1.56
CA ILE A 144 7.46 -10.75 2.53
C ILE A 144 6.10 -11.22 1.98
N THR A 145 5.50 -12.22 2.63
CA THR A 145 4.29 -12.88 2.12
C THR A 145 3.32 -13.26 3.23
N CYS A 146 2.02 -13.22 2.91
CA CYS A 146 0.97 -13.56 3.86
C CYS A 146 0.61 -15.06 3.83
N ALA A 147 1.03 -15.82 2.80
CA ALA A 147 0.60 -17.20 2.60
C ALA A 147 1.73 -18.22 2.87
N PRO A 148 1.74 -18.90 4.04
CA PRO A 148 2.77 -19.91 4.35
C PRO A 148 2.84 -21.06 3.34
N ASN A 149 1.70 -21.43 2.76
CA ASN A 149 1.58 -22.49 1.75
C ASN A 149 1.60 -21.94 0.31
N GLY A 150 1.85 -20.64 0.14
CA GLY A 150 1.98 -20.03 -1.19
C GLY A 150 3.25 -20.51 -1.88
N LYS A 151 3.24 -20.61 -3.21
CA LYS A 151 4.39 -21.09 -3.98
C LYS A 151 5.68 -20.30 -3.68
N LEU A 152 5.58 -18.99 -3.47
CA LEU A 152 6.72 -18.14 -3.09
C LEU A 152 7.41 -18.63 -1.81
N ALA A 153 6.65 -18.85 -0.74
CA ALA A 153 7.18 -19.32 0.54
C ALA A 153 7.73 -20.76 0.42
N VAL A 154 6.96 -21.66 -0.21
CA VAL A 154 7.33 -23.08 -0.33
C VAL A 154 8.60 -23.27 -1.16
N LYS A 155 8.74 -22.56 -2.29
CA LYS A 155 9.91 -22.69 -3.16
C LYS A 155 11.16 -22.06 -2.56
N SER A 156 11.01 -20.99 -1.78
CA SER A 156 12.14 -20.26 -1.20
C SER A 156 12.66 -20.88 0.11
N ALA A 157 11.92 -21.82 0.71
CA ALA A 157 12.25 -22.40 2.02
C ALA A 157 13.61 -23.12 2.08
N ALA A 158 14.08 -23.67 0.95
CA ALA A 158 15.36 -24.37 0.86
C ALA A 158 16.42 -23.62 0.04
N ASP A 159 16.13 -22.38 -0.34
CA ASP A 159 17.01 -21.57 -1.17
C ASP A 159 17.96 -20.74 -0.28
N PRO A 160 19.29 -20.96 -0.35
CA PRO A 160 20.26 -20.28 0.51
C PRO A 160 20.36 -18.77 0.24
N ASP A 161 19.89 -18.30 -0.92
CA ASP A 161 19.88 -16.88 -1.27
C ASP A 161 18.59 -16.17 -0.84
N SER A 162 17.64 -16.92 -0.26
CA SER A 162 16.33 -16.43 0.15
C SER A 162 16.16 -16.38 1.66
N HIS A 163 15.48 -15.34 2.13
CA HIS A 163 14.90 -15.29 3.48
C HIS A 163 13.43 -14.91 3.37
N THR A 164 12.54 -15.61 4.08
CA THR A 164 11.10 -15.39 3.99
C THR A 164 10.52 -15.01 5.34
N VAL A 165 9.88 -13.84 5.42
CA VAL A 165 9.16 -13.37 6.61
C VAL A 165 7.66 -13.48 6.34
N LEU A 166 6.97 -14.24 7.21
CA LEU A 166 5.56 -14.58 7.05
C LEU A 166 4.64 -13.68 7.89
N ILE A 167 3.53 -13.24 7.30
CA ILE A 167 2.46 -12.49 7.98
C ILE A 167 1.11 -13.22 7.82
N PRO A 168 0.94 -14.41 8.43
CA PRO A 168 -0.14 -15.34 8.07
C PRO A 168 -1.55 -14.81 8.32
N ARG A 169 -1.74 -13.99 9.35
CA ARG A 169 -3.06 -13.40 9.68
C ARG A 169 -3.52 -12.36 8.67
N ALA A 170 -2.60 -11.77 7.90
CA ALA A 170 -2.89 -10.77 6.88
C ALA A 170 -3.20 -11.39 5.50
N ASN A 171 -3.39 -12.71 5.39
CA ASN A 171 -3.74 -13.35 4.13
C ASN A 171 -5.23 -13.18 3.82
N ASP A 172 -5.56 -11.99 3.31
CA ASP A 172 -6.94 -11.63 2.96
C ASP A 172 -7.61 -12.71 2.09
N GLY A 173 -8.76 -13.20 2.54
CA GLY A 173 -9.67 -14.06 1.79
C GLY A 173 -10.52 -13.27 0.79
N GLY A 174 -10.76 -11.99 1.05
CA GLY A 174 -11.47 -11.05 0.18
C GLY A 174 -10.77 -10.84 -1.17
N PHE A 175 -11.52 -10.33 -2.15
CA PHE A 175 -10.97 -10.02 -3.47
C PHE A 175 -9.83 -9.00 -3.37
N ALA A 176 -10.15 -7.83 -2.83
CA ALA A 176 -9.22 -6.73 -2.63
C ALA A 176 -8.23 -7.05 -1.51
N MET A 177 -6.97 -6.67 -1.70
CA MET A 177 -5.99 -6.64 -0.62
C MET A 177 -6.28 -5.46 0.31
N THR A 178 -6.32 -5.70 1.62
CA THR A 178 -6.51 -4.70 2.67
C THR A 178 -5.41 -4.82 3.73
N GLY A 179 -5.55 -5.73 4.69
CA GLY A 179 -4.53 -6.01 5.71
C GLY A 179 -3.24 -6.57 5.13
N SER A 180 -3.31 -7.34 4.04
CA SER A 180 -2.09 -7.78 3.34
C SER A 180 -1.24 -6.60 2.85
N TYR A 181 -1.86 -5.56 2.27
CA TYR A 181 -1.14 -4.38 1.80
C TYR A 181 -0.44 -3.65 2.95
N THR A 182 -1.19 -3.29 3.98
CA THR A 182 -0.70 -2.48 5.10
C THR A 182 0.34 -3.22 5.93
N CYS A 183 0.19 -4.52 6.16
CA CYS A 183 1.19 -5.29 6.90
C CYS A 183 2.49 -5.52 6.11
N MET A 184 2.42 -5.69 4.79
CA MET A 184 3.63 -5.82 3.98
C MET A 184 4.39 -4.49 3.88
N GLU A 185 3.67 -3.37 3.74
CA GLU A 185 4.24 -2.02 3.81
C GLU A 185 4.91 -1.79 5.17
N LEU A 186 4.17 -2.00 6.26
CA LEU A 186 4.71 -1.81 7.60
C LEU A 186 5.94 -2.68 7.84
N LEU A 187 5.92 -3.95 7.45
CA LEU A 187 7.07 -4.84 7.67
C LEU A 187 8.30 -4.39 6.87
N ALA A 188 8.13 -3.97 5.61
CA ALA A 188 9.24 -3.42 4.83
C ALA A 188 9.81 -2.14 5.46
N THR A 189 8.94 -1.24 5.90
CA THR A 189 9.33 -0.01 6.61
C THR A 189 10.09 -0.35 7.89
N LEU A 190 9.58 -1.25 8.73
CA LEU A 190 10.22 -1.66 9.98
C LEU A 190 11.62 -2.24 9.77
N ILE A 191 11.82 -2.99 8.69
CA ILE A 191 13.11 -3.63 8.36
C ILE A 191 14.17 -2.60 7.96
N PHE A 192 13.80 -1.55 7.23
CA PHE A 192 14.76 -0.64 6.59
C PHE A 192 14.83 0.78 7.19
N ASP A 193 13.91 1.14 8.08
CA ASP A 193 13.94 2.41 8.83
C ASP A 193 15.05 2.37 9.91
N ASP A 194 15.81 3.44 10.10
CA ASP A 194 16.95 3.50 11.04
C ASP A 194 16.56 3.86 12.48
N ALA A 195 15.28 4.17 12.75
CA ALA A 195 14.80 4.49 14.08
C ALA A 195 14.97 3.32 15.05
N SER A 196 15.09 3.65 16.35
CA SER A 196 15.18 2.64 17.40
C SER A 196 13.92 1.77 17.46
N ILE A 197 14.07 0.51 17.91
CA ILE A 197 12.95 -0.43 18.06
C ILE A 197 11.82 0.15 18.91
N ASN A 198 12.15 0.85 20.01
CA ASN A 198 11.15 1.46 20.89
C ASN A 198 10.38 2.59 20.19
N GLN A 199 11.05 3.38 19.35
CA GLN A 199 10.39 4.43 18.58
C GLN A 199 9.45 3.83 17.54
N LYS A 200 9.90 2.78 16.83
CA LYS A 200 9.07 2.03 15.89
C LYS A 200 7.84 1.42 16.56
N GLU A 201 7.99 0.82 17.75
CA GLU A 201 6.89 0.26 18.55
C GLU A 201 5.85 1.34 18.91
N SER A 202 6.33 2.51 19.33
CA SER A 202 5.48 3.66 19.66
C SER A 202 4.66 4.13 18.45
N TRP A 203 5.32 4.33 17.30
CA TRP A 203 4.64 4.74 16.08
C TRP A 203 3.63 3.72 15.58
N VAL A 204 3.94 2.42 15.64
CA VAL A 204 2.97 1.36 15.29
C VAL A 204 1.77 1.37 16.23
N SER A 205 1.99 1.58 17.53
CA SER A 205 0.90 1.65 18.51
C SER A 205 -0.02 2.84 18.25
N ILE A 206 0.54 4.01 17.96
CA ILE A 206 -0.21 5.22 17.61
C ILE A 206 -0.95 5.04 16.27
N ALA A 207 -0.31 4.45 15.26
CA ALA A 207 -0.95 4.15 13.98
C ALA A 207 -2.18 3.25 14.19
N ALA A 208 -2.06 2.22 15.03
CA ALA A 208 -3.16 1.32 15.37
C ALA A 208 -4.31 2.04 16.11
N GLU A 209 -4.01 2.91 17.08
CA GLU A 209 -5.02 3.77 17.73
C GLU A 209 -5.74 4.70 16.73
N MET A 210 -5.00 5.24 15.76
CA MET A 210 -5.59 6.01 14.66
C MET A 210 -6.48 5.13 13.76
N GLY A 211 -6.06 3.90 13.45
CA GLY A 211 -6.88 2.96 12.70
C GLY A 211 -8.18 2.58 13.44
N GLU A 212 -8.15 2.46 14.76
CA GLU A 212 -9.34 2.25 15.60
C GLU A 212 -10.32 3.44 15.49
N GLN A 213 -9.83 4.67 15.31
CA GLN A 213 -10.69 5.84 15.06
C GLN A 213 -11.44 5.71 13.73
N VAL A 214 -10.85 5.11 12.69
CA VAL A 214 -11.53 4.87 11.40
C VAL A 214 -12.75 3.96 11.62
N ILE A 215 -12.61 2.95 12.47
CA ILE A 215 -13.70 2.02 12.80
C ILE A 215 -14.80 2.77 13.57
N LEU A 216 -14.43 3.51 14.61
CA LEU A 216 -15.37 4.22 15.49
C LEU A 216 -16.09 5.37 14.77
N ARG A 217 -15.43 6.01 13.81
CA ARG A 217 -15.90 7.21 13.10
C ARG A 217 -16.28 6.92 11.64
N GLU A 218 -16.63 5.67 11.33
CA GLU A 218 -17.07 5.25 9.98
C GLU A 218 -18.18 6.15 9.42
N HIS A 219 -19.08 6.64 10.27
CA HIS A 219 -20.18 7.51 9.87
C HIS A 219 -19.72 8.83 9.22
N GLU A 220 -18.57 9.38 9.63
CA GLU A 220 -17.99 10.57 8.99
C GLU A 220 -17.51 10.25 7.57
N ILE A 221 -16.94 9.06 7.37
CA ILE A 221 -16.50 8.56 6.07
C ILE A 221 -17.69 8.29 5.16
N ALA A 222 -18.76 7.71 5.70
CA ALA A 222 -20.00 7.48 4.97
C ALA A 222 -20.61 8.79 4.44
N ALA A 223 -20.56 9.87 5.22
CA ALA A 223 -21.08 11.18 4.83
C ALA A 223 -20.36 11.80 3.61
N PHE A 224 -19.12 11.40 3.33
CA PHE A 224 -18.44 11.82 2.09
C PHE A 224 -19.15 11.30 0.83
N LEU A 225 -19.91 10.21 0.95
CA LEU A 225 -20.50 9.47 -0.16
C LEU A 225 -22.01 9.69 -0.34
N ASP A 226 -22.61 10.62 0.40
CA ASP A 226 -24.05 10.90 0.38
C ASP A 226 -24.56 11.50 -0.94
N ASP A 227 -23.66 12.07 -1.76
CA ASP A 227 -24.02 12.70 -3.03
C ASP A 227 -23.93 11.75 -4.22
N ASP A 228 -24.53 12.15 -5.35
CA ASP A 228 -24.39 11.45 -6.62
C ASP A 228 -23.06 11.78 -7.31
N PHE A 229 -22.08 10.89 -7.18
CA PHE A 229 -20.79 10.97 -7.86
C PHE A 229 -20.51 9.72 -8.69
N ASN A 230 -19.75 9.91 -9.78
CA ASN A 230 -19.28 8.84 -10.66
C ASN A 230 -17.76 8.89 -10.92
N ARG A 231 -17.06 9.83 -10.27
CA ARG A 231 -15.61 10.02 -10.34
C ARG A 231 -15.00 10.18 -8.96
N VAL A 232 -13.84 9.56 -8.73
CA VAL A 232 -13.06 9.73 -7.49
C VAL A 232 -11.59 9.95 -7.84
N THR A 233 -10.98 10.96 -7.23
CA THR A 233 -9.55 11.23 -7.33
C THR A 233 -8.90 11.11 -5.97
N TYR A 234 -7.74 10.45 -5.88
CA TYR A 234 -6.86 10.51 -4.71
C TYR A 234 -5.56 11.22 -5.07
N LEU A 235 -5.14 12.16 -4.23
CA LEU A 235 -3.86 12.85 -4.36
C LEU A 235 -3.00 12.64 -3.11
N GLY A 236 -1.69 12.65 -3.28
CA GLY A 236 -0.76 12.63 -2.16
C GLY A 236 0.68 12.91 -2.59
N SER A 237 1.41 13.67 -1.78
CA SER A 237 2.82 13.96 -2.03
C SER A 237 3.76 12.89 -1.45
N GLY A 238 4.93 12.69 -2.08
CA GLY A 238 5.93 11.73 -1.60
C GLY A 238 5.38 10.29 -1.57
N SER A 239 5.54 9.62 -0.43
CA SER A 239 4.99 8.27 -0.17
C SER A 239 3.48 8.17 -0.42
N PHE A 240 2.74 9.28 -0.26
CA PHE A 240 1.30 9.27 -0.47
C PHE A 240 0.90 9.26 -1.96
N GLY A 241 1.84 9.40 -2.89
CA GLY A 241 1.59 9.13 -4.31
C GLY A 241 1.30 7.65 -4.58
N GLY A 242 2.12 6.75 -4.03
CA GLY A 242 1.86 5.31 -4.06
C GLY A 242 0.59 4.93 -3.30
N LEU A 243 0.35 5.60 -2.16
CA LEU A 243 -0.88 5.42 -1.39
C LEU A 243 -2.14 5.82 -2.17
N ALA A 244 -2.09 6.93 -2.92
CA ALA A 244 -3.16 7.39 -3.78
C ALA A 244 -3.45 6.40 -4.91
N GLN A 245 -2.41 5.79 -5.48
CA GLN A 245 -2.53 4.74 -6.49
C GLN A 245 -3.25 3.49 -5.96
N GLU A 246 -2.95 3.07 -4.73
CA GLU A 246 -3.66 1.98 -4.05
C GLU A 246 -5.11 2.36 -3.71
N ALA A 247 -5.32 3.53 -3.13
CA ALA A 247 -6.63 4.02 -2.72
C ALA A 247 -7.63 4.06 -3.89
N GLN A 248 -7.20 4.57 -5.04
CA GLN A 248 -8.04 4.59 -6.23
C GLN A 248 -8.29 3.19 -6.81
N LEU A 249 -7.32 2.27 -6.72
CA LEU A 249 -7.46 0.91 -7.25
C LEU A 249 -8.54 0.16 -6.47
N LYS A 250 -8.60 0.34 -5.15
CA LYS A 250 -9.67 -0.25 -4.31
C LYS A 250 -11.06 0.20 -4.76
N ILE A 251 -11.24 1.46 -5.16
CA ILE A 251 -12.50 1.94 -5.72
C ILE A 251 -12.81 1.21 -7.04
N LEU A 252 -11.84 1.15 -7.97
CA LEU A 252 -12.04 0.47 -9.26
C LEU A 252 -12.40 -1.00 -9.09
N GLU A 253 -11.65 -1.72 -8.26
CA GLU A 253 -11.84 -3.14 -8.00
C GLU A 253 -13.20 -3.42 -7.38
N LEU A 254 -13.52 -2.74 -6.26
CA LEU A 254 -14.73 -3.02 -5.50
C LEU A 254 -15.99 -2.45 -6.19
N ALA A 255 -15.87 -1.40 -7.00
CA ALA A 255 -16.98 -0.86 -7.79
C ALA A 255 -17.13 -1.49 -9.18
N HIS A 256 -16.34 -2.51 -9.54
CA HIS A 256 -16.34 -3.12 -10.87
C HIS A 256 -16.17 -2.10 -12.02
N GLY A 257 -15.36 -1.07 -11.80
CA GLY A 257 -15.14 0.01 -12.78
C GLY A 257 -16.35 0.92 -13.03
N LEU A 258 -17.43 0.83 -12.26
CA LEU A 258 -18.60 1.70 -12.39
C LEU A 258 -18.33 3.15 -11.95
N ILE A 259 -17.29 3.35 -11.13
CA ILE A 259 -16.78 4.65 -10.72
C ILE A 259 -15.42 4.82 -11.39
N ALA A 260 -15.30 5.85 -12.22
CA ALA A 260 -14.03 6.19 -12.84
C ALA A 260 -13.11 6.81 -11.78
N THR A 261 -11.83 6.50 -11.85
CA THR A 261 -10.87 7.00 -10.88
C THR A 261 -9.67 7.66 -11.54
N SER A 262 -9.02 8.55 -10.79
CA SER A 262 -7.68 9.05 -11.12
C SER A 262 -6.83 9.17 -9.85
N TYR A 263 -5.51 9.21 -10.00
CA TYR A 263 -4.59 9.54 -8.92
C TYR A 263 -3.42 10.35 -9.47
N ASP A 264 -2.78 11.13 -8.60
CA ASP A 264 -1.53 11.82 -8.89
C ASP A 264 -0.88 12.33 -7.59
N THR A 265 0.28 12.93 -7.70
CA THR A 265 0.84 13.81 -6.67
C THR A 265 0.10 15.15 -6.62
N SER A 266 0.05 15.76 -5.43
CA SER A 266 -0.64 17.03 -5.19
C SER A 266 -0.20 18.16 -6.13
N MET A 267 1.10 18.26 -6.42
CA MET A 267 1.61 19.24 -7.40
C MET A 267 1.41 18.77 -8.84
N GLY A 268 1.68 17.49 -9.14
CA GLY A 268 1.60 16.92 -10.48
C GLY A 268 0.21 17.07 -11.11
N TYR A 269 -0.84 16.97 -10.29
CA TYR A 269 -2.23 17.00 -10.74
C TYR A 269 -2.59 18.23 -11.59
N ARG A 270 -1.94 19.38 -11.34
CA ARG A 270 -2.17 20.63 -12.10
C ARG A 270 -1.79 20.53 -13.57
N HIS A 271 -0.90 19.62 -13.94
CA HIS A 271 -0.27 19.57 -15.26
C HIS A 271 -1.07 18.75 -16.29
N GLY A 272 -2.40 18.86 -16.26
CA GLY A 272 -3.31 18.15 -17.15
C GLY A 272 -4.31 17.25 -16.42
N PRO A 273 -3.90 16.39 -15.48
CA PRO A 273 -4.80 15.43 -14.81
C PRO A 273 -5.99 16.08 -14.09
N LYS A 274 -5.86 17.31 -13.59
CA LYS A 274 -6.97 18.11 -13.03
C LYS A 274 -8.16 18.30 -13.98
N SER A 275 -7.97 18.16 -15.29
CA SER A 275 -9.07 18.14 -16.27
C SER A 275 -10.07 16.98 -16.07
N PHE A 276 -9.75 15.99 -15.25
CA PHE A 276 -10.65 14.92 -14.84
C PHE A 276 -11.79 15.42 -13.93
N VAL A 277 -11.58 16.53 -13.20
CA VAL A 277 -12.54 17.07 -12.23
C VAL A 277 -13.77 17.68 -12.91
N ASP A 278 -14.94 17.20 -12.50
CA ASP A 278 -16.25 17.77 -12.83
C ASP A 278 -17.17 17.82 -11.59
N SER A 279 -18.42 18.26 -11.79
CA SER A 279 -19.43 18.35 -10.73
C SER A 279 -19.92 17.01 -10.18
N LYS A 280 -19.34 15.89 -10.61
CA LYS A 280 -19.60 14.54 -10.08
C LYS A 280 -18.32 13.86 -9.60
N THR A 281 -17.29 14.66 -9.31
CA THR A 281 -15.99 14.18 -8.83
C THR A 281 -15.80 14.45 -7.35
N LEU A 282 -15.48 13.41 -6.58
CA LEU A 282 -14.90 13.55 -5.25
C LEU A 282 -13.38 13.61 -5.36
N VAL A 283 -12.73 14.55 -4.68
CA VAL A 283 -11.28 14.65 -4.62
C VAL A 283 -10.82 14.47 -3.17
N PHE A 284 -10.02 13.44 -2.92
CA PHE A 284 -9.38 13.18 -1.64
C PHE A 284 -7.90 13.54 -1.72
N VAL A 285 -7.37 14.17 -0.67
CA VAL A 285 -5.94 14.48 -0.55
C VAL A 285 -5.42 13.94 0.77
N PHE A 286 -4.40 13.09 0.71
CA PHE A 286 -3.61 12.68 1.87
C PHE A 286 -2.60 13.79 2.20
N VAL A 287 -2.79 14.43 3.35
CA VAL A 287 -1.98 15.60 3.75
C VAL A 287 -0.72 15.15 4.48
N SER A 288 0.46 15.51 3.96
CA SER A 288 1.74 15.21 4.60
C SER A 288 1.89 15.88 5.96
N GLU A 289 2.56 15.20 6.89
CA GLU A 289 2.95 15.77 8.18
C GLU A 289 4.21 16.63 8.12
N ASN A 290 4.99 16.49 7.05
CA ASN A 290 6.16 17.33 6.80
C ASN A 290 5.71 18.78 6.54
N GLU A 291 6.21 19.74 7.32
CA GLU A 291 5.77 21.14 7.25
C GLU A 291 6.02 21.81 5.89
N TYR A 292 7.05 21.40 5.17
CA TYR A 292 7.33 21.91 3.83
C TYR A 292 6.38 21.29 2.79
N THR A 293 6.29 19.96 2.77
CA THR A 293 5.42 19.24 1.81
C THR A 293 3.94 19.59 2.01
N ARG A 294 3.50 19.70 3.27
CA ARG A 294 2.13 20.05 3.65
C ARG A 294 1.62 21.30 2.94
N GLN A 295 2.46 22.31 2.75
CA GLN A 295 2.06 23.56 2.10
C GLN A 295 1.48 23.30 0.71
N TYR A 296 2.10 22.41 -0.07
CA TYR A 296 1.63 22.07 -1.41
C TYR A 296 0.36 21.23 -1.42
N ASP A 297 0.18 20.35 -0.43
CA ASP A 297 -1.04 19.57 -0.24
C ASP A 297 -2.22 20.48 0.12
N LEU A 298 -2.00 21.45 1.02
CA LEU A 298 -3.00 22.45 1.38
C LEU A 298 -3.31 23.39 0.20
N ASP A 299 -2.31 23.80 -0.58
CA ASP A 299 -2.52 24.65 -1.74
C ASP A 299 -3.40 23.98 -2.79
N ILE A 300 -3.19 22.69 -3.09
CA ILE A 300 -4.05 21.99 -4.05
C ILE A 300 -5.47 21.77 -3.50
N LEU A 301 -5.61 21.45 -2.22
CA LEU A 301 -6.92 21.34 -1.56
C LEU A 301 -7.70 22.65 -1.68
N ASN A 302 -7.09 23.76 -1.26
CA ASN A 302 -7.70 25.08 -1.33
C ASN A 302 -8.02 25.46 -2.78
N GLU A 303 -7.12 25.21 -3.74
CA GLU A 303 -7.34 25.55 -5.14
C GLU A 303 -8.55 24.81 -5.74
N ILE A 304 -8.65 23.49 -5.55
CA ILE A 304 -9.76 22.70 -6.10
C ILE A 304 -11.08 23.10 -5.44
N ASP A 305 -11.08 23.40 -4.14
CA ASP A 305 -12.26 23.87 -3.41
C ASP A 305 -12.71 25.25 -3.93
N HIS A 306 -11.77 26.18 -4.13
CA HIS A 306 -12.06 27.52 -4.66
C HIS A 306 -12.56 27.51 -6.11
N ASP A 307 -12.18 26.53 -6.92
CA ASP A 307 -12.70 26.40 -8.29
C ASP A 307 -14.22 26.13 -8.32
N ASN A 308 -14.80 25.59 -7.23
CA ASN A 308 -16.22 25.26 -7.12
C ASN A 308 -16.74 24.36 -8.27
N ILE A 309 -15.88 23.46 -8.76
CA ILE A 309 -16.22 22.48 -9.81
C ILE A 309 -16.45 21.10 -9.22
N ALA A 310 -15.56 20.62 -8.35
CA ALA A 310 -15.66 19.28 -7.75
C ALA A 310 -16.94 19.15 -6.91
N GLN A 311 -17.52 17.96 -6.84
CA GLN A 311 -18.65 17.68 -5.96
C GLN A 311 -18.27 17.89 -4.50
N LYS A 312 -17.11 17.35 -4.08
CA LYS A 312 -16.51 17.56 -2.76
C LYS A 312 -14.99 17.48 -2.84
N VAL A 313 -14.32 18.26 -2.01
CA VAL A 313 -12.87 18.19 -1.76
C VAL A 313 -12.65 17.83 -0.30
N ILE A 314 -11.96 16.71 -0.06
CA ILE A 314 -11.81 16.09 1.26
C ILE A 314 -10.33 15.93 1.61
N ALA A 315 -9.91 16.48 2.74
CA ALA A 315 -8.59 16.19 3.31
C ALA A 315 -8.64 14.95 4.22
N ILE A 316 -7.66 14.07 4.09
CA ILE A 316 -7.35 13.05 5.08
C ILE A 316 -6.06 13.49 5.74
N GLN A 317 -6.14 13.87 7.03
CA GLN A 317 -5.07 14.60 7.70
C GLN A 317 -4.96 14.21 9.17
N GLN A 318 -3.78 14.41 9.75
CA GLN A 318 -3.60 14.36 11.19
C GLN A 318 -3.66 15.78 11.76
N LYS A 319 -4.14 15.91 13.00
CA LYS A 319 -4.30 17.21 13.65
C LYS A 319 -2.98 17.98 13.68
N SER A 320 -3.02 19.22 13.22
CA SER A 320 -1.87 20.12 13.14
C SER A 320 -2.29 21.57 13.42
N ASP A 321 -1.32 22.48 13.52
CA ASP A 321 -1.59 23.90 13.82
C ASP A 321 -2.20 24.65 12.64
N ASN A 322 -1.95 24.17 11.41
CA ASN A 322 -2.48 24.75 10.18
C ASN A 322 -3.13 23.65 9.31
N PRO A 323 -4.28 23.10 9.73
CA PRO A 323 -4.98 22.05 8.99
C PRO A 323 -5.77 22.65 7.82
N TYR A 324 -6.18 21.82 6.86
CA TYR A 324 -7.22 22.22 5.91
C TYR A 324 -8.53 22.46 6.66
N SER A 325 -9.18 23.60 6.39
CA SER A 325 -10.40 24.02 7.10
C SER A 325 -11.69 23.53 6.47
N GLY A 326 -11.64 22.97 5.27
CA GLY A 326 -12.81 22.41 4.58
C GLY A 326 -13.20 21.02 5.10
N ILE A 327 -13.89 20.24 4.26
CA ILE A 327 -14.31 18.88 4.60
C ILE A 327 -13.05 18.03 4.85
N SER A 328 -12.99 17.34 5.98
CA SER A 328 -11.84 16.50 6.30
C SER A 328 -12.19 15.32 7.21
N PHE A 329 -11.41 14.25 7.10
CA PHE A 329 -11.24 13.27 8.18
C PHE A 329 -9.95 13.61 8.92
N THR A 330 -10.08 14.25 10.08
CA THR A 330 -8.93 14.64 10.91
C THR A 330 -8.71 13.65 12.03
N PHE A 331 -7.54 13.01 12.05
CA PHE A 331 -7.11 12.11 13.12
C PHE A 331 -6.60 12.89 14.34
N ASP A 332 -6.97 12.41 15.54
CA ASP A 332 -6.32 12.82 16.78
C ASP A 332 -5.26 11.78 17.17
N SER A 333 -4.14 12.19 17.73
CA SER A 333 -3.08 11.27 18.14
C SER A 333 -2.18 11.91 19.19
N ALA A 334 -1.46 11.08 19.94
CA ALA A 334 -0.52 11.55 20.95
C ALA A 334 0.72 12.25 20.34
N GLU A 335 1.15 11.83 19.14
CA GLU A 335 2.30 12.33 18.41
C GLU A 335 2.01 12.35 16.90
N ARG A 336 2.74 13.18 16.15
CA ARG A 336 2.75 13.14 14.67
C ARG A 336 3.49 11.89 14.20
N LEU A 337 2.89 11.17 13.25
CA LEU A 337 3.53 9.97 12.70
C LEU A 337 4.44 10.32 11.51
N PRO A 338 5.59 9.63 11.34
CA PRO A 338 6.34 9.69 10.10
C PRO A 338 5.51 9.13 8.93
N GLU A 339 5.83 9.57 7.71
CA GLU A 339 4.97 9.41 6.53
C GLU A 339 4.53 7.96 6.28
N SER A 340 5.45 6.98 6.33
CA SER A 340 5.09 5.57 6.07
C SER A 340 4.18 4.98 7.17
N TYR A 341 4.39 5.35 8.44
CA TYR A 341 3.51 4.92 9.54
C TYR A 341 2.13 5.60 9.48
N LEU A 342 2.09 6.85 9.00
CA LEU A 342 0.85 7.59 8.79
C LEU A 342 0.03 7.07 7.59
N ALA A 343 0.70 6.48 6.60
CA ALA A 343 0.05 5.87 5.44
C ALA A 343 -0.95 4.76 5.86
N LEU A 344 -0.68 4.07 6.96
CA LEU A 344 -1.50 2.97 7.49
C LEU A 344 -2.95 3.40 7.85
N PRO A 345 -3.17 4.34 8.80
CA PRO A 345 -4.52 4.81 9.08
C PRO A 345 -5.14 5.58 7.90
N PHE A 346 -4.32 6.27 7.08
CA PHE A 346 -4.81 7.00 5.91
C PHE A 346 -5.43 6.08 4.86
N VAL A 347 -4.76 4.97 4.50
CA VAL A 347 -5.32 4.02 3.53
C VAL A 347 -6.53 3.29 4.10
N MET A 348 -6.61 3.09 5.42
CA MET A 348 -7.78 2.49 6.04
C MET A 348 -9.05 3.35 5.85
N VAL A 349 -8.92 4.68 5.83
CA VAL A 349 -10.02 5.59 5.42
C VAL A 349 -10.41 5.33 3.97
N ALA A 350 -9.43 5.27 3.06
CA ALA A 350 -9.70 5.04 1.64
C ALA A 350 -10.32 3.66 1.34
N GLN A 351 -9.88 2.61 2.04
CA GLN A 351 -10.46 1.27 1.98
C GLN A 351 -11.91 1.28 2.48
N THR A 352 -12.21 2.05 3.53
CA THR A 352 -13.58 2.24 4.04
C THR A 352 -14.44 2.96 3.00
N VAL A 353 -13.91 4.00 2.35
CA VAL A 353 -14.57 4.67 1.22
C VAL A 353 -14.87 3.69 0.08
N ALA A 354 -13.91 2.84 -0.29
CA ALA A 354 -14.09 1.84 -1.34
C ALA A 354 -15.13 0.76 -1.00
N LEU A 355 -15.11 0.26 0.22
CA LEU A 355 -16.09 -0.70 0.74
C LEU A 355 -17.52 -0.12 0.70
N LEU A 356 -17.70 1.09 1.23
CA LEU A 356 -18.99 1.77 1.26
C LEU A 356 -19.48 2.09 -0.16
N ASN A 357 -18.59 2.56 -1.02
CA ASN A 357 -18.93 2.85 -2.41
C ASN A 357 -19.33 1.60 -3.20
N SER A 358 -18.69 0.44 -2.96
CA SER A 358 -19.10 -0.83 -3.57
C SER A 358 -20.56 -1.16 -3.26
N ILE A 359 -20.98 -0.97 -2.00
CA ILE A 359 -22.37 -1.19 -1.60
C ILE A 359 -23.30 -0.13 -2.22
N ARG A 360 -22.87 1.14 -2.25
CA ARG A 360 -23.62 2.23 -2.87
C ARG A 360 -23.95 1.97 -4.34
N VAL A 361 -23.02 1.38 -5.10
CA VAL A 361 -23.24 1.02 -6.51
C VAL A 361 -23.91 -0.34 -6.70
N GLY A 362 -24.34 -1.00 -5.61
CA GLY A 362 -25.04 -2.28 -5.65
C GLY A 362 -24.17 -3.49 -5.95
N ASN A 363 -22.85 -3.40 -5.77
CA ASN A 363 -21.92 -4.52 -5.94
C ASN A 363 -21.68 -5.29 -4.62
N THR A 364 -21.05 -6.46 -4.71
CA THR A 364 -20.65 -7.27 -3.54
C THR A 364 -19.13 -7.19 -3.29
N PRO A 365 -18.66 -6.50 -2.24
CA PRO A 365 -17.23 -6.26 -2.00
C PRO A 365 -16.34 -7.50 -1.95
N ASP A 366 -16.84 -8.61 -1.41
CA ASP A 366 -16.08 -9.86 -1.28
C ASP A 366 -15.83 -10.55 -2.64
N THR A 367 -16.74 -10.34 -3.60
CA THR A 367 -16.68 -10.90 -4.96
C THR A 367 -17.10 -9.88 -6.01
N PRO A 368 -16.34 -8.79 -6.21
CA PRO A 368 -16.80 -7.61 -6.93
C PRO A 368 -16.69 -7.72 -8.46
N SER A 369 -16.21 -8.86 -8.98
CA SER A 369 -16.10 -9.15 -10.41
C SER A 369 -17.07 -10.27 -10.81
N PRO A 370 -18.37 -9.97 -11.02
CA PRO A 370 -19.40 -10.98 -11.30
C PRO A 370 -19.13 -11.78 -12.57
N ASN A 371 -18.48 -11.17 -13.56
CA ASN A 371 -18.12 -11.80 -14.84
C ASN A 371 -16.80 -12.60 -14.78
N GLY A 372 -16.07 -12.58 -13.66
CA GLY A 372 -14.81 -13.32 -13.48
C GLY A 372 -13.63 -12.84 -14.35
N THR A 373 -13.73 -11.66 -14.97
CA THR A 373 -12.67 -11.07 -15.81
C THR A 373 -11.47 -10.60 -15.00
N VAL A 374 -11.68 -10.19 -13.75
CA VAL A 374 -10.61 -9.94 -12.77
C VAL A 374 -10.75 -10.96 -11.63
N ASN A 375 -9.63 -11.45 -11.11
CA ASN A 375 -9.58 -12.56 -10.15
C ASN A 375 -8.69 -12.22 -8.95
N ARG A 376 -9.07 -12.67 -7.74
CA ARG A 376 -8.29 -12.51 -6.49
C ARG A 376 -6.84 -13.02 -6.62
N VAL A 377 -6.67 -14.13 -7.33
CA VAL A 377 -5.36 -14.61 -7.80
C VAL A 377 -5.41 -14.52 -9.31
N VAL A 378 -4.44 -13.83 -9.90
CA VAL A 378 -4.36 -13.62 -11.34
C VAL A 378 -4.43 -14.94 -12.10
N LYS A 379 -5.11 -14.94 -13.24
CA LYS A 379 -5.27 -16.09 -14.15
C LYS A 379 -4.90 -15.67 -15.56
N GLY A 380 -4.44 -16.62 -16.37
CA GLY A 380 -4.17 -16.41 -17.79
C GLY A 380 -2.80 -15.79 -18.13
N VAL A 381 -1.94 -15.55 -17.13
CA VAL A 381 -0.58 -15.08 -17.35
C VAL A 381 0.29 -16.23 -17.86
N THR A 382 0.94 -16.02 -19.00
CA THR A 382 1.94 -16.93 -19.57
C THR A 382 3.32 -16.34 -19.35
N ILE A 383 4.18 -17.05 -18.60
CA ILE A 383 5.57 -16.64 -18.39
C ILE A 383 6.41 -17.23 -19.53
N HIS A 384 6.99 -16.35 -20.36
CA HIS A 384 7.92 -16.74 -21.41
C HIS A 384 9.34 -16.88 -20.85
N PRO A 385 10.12 -17.90 -21.26
CA PRO A 385 11.49 -18.07 -20.76
C PRO A 385 12.39 -16.88 -21.12
N PHE A 386 13.02 -16.29 -20.11
CA PHE A 386 14.12 -15.33 -20.30
C PHE A 386 15.47 -16.07 -20.35
N ASN A 387 16.25 -15.77 -21.38
CA ASN A 387 17.63 -16.20 -21.57
C ASN A 387 18.50 -14.94 -21.63
N ALA A 388 19.31 -14.74 -20.59
CA ALA A 388 20.23 -13.62 -20.46
C ALA A 388 21.40 -13.70 -21.43
#